data_AF-A0A0G1IES9-F1
#
_entry.id   AF-A0A0G1IES9-F1
#
_cell.length_a   1.000
_cell.length_b   1.000
_cell.length_c   1.000
_cell.angle_alpha   90.00
_cell.angle_beta   90.00
_cell.angle_gamma   90.00
#
_symmetry.space_group_name_H-M   'P 1'
#
loop_
_entity.id
_entity.type
_entity.pdbx_description
1 polymer ?
#
loop_
_entity_poly.entity_id
_entity_poly.type
_entity_poly.pdbx_seq_one_letter_code
_entity_poly.pdbx_strand_id
1 'polypeptide(L)'
;MKKDFVNPRYAKSDDYRAVLEEIKKEGKCPFCPENFRWHPKPTIFECGKWFLTEVGWKYENAAHHLLLIGKTHKENFWELSPNDLKEVGELVELACVQFKIQGGAVALRFGDTKYTGATVKHLHFHLIVPEKGKVVNFPIG
;
A
#
# COMPACT_ATOMS: atom_id res chain seq x y z
N MET A 1 -24.20 -3.06 10.06
CA MET A 1 -22.90 -3.76 10.23
C MET A 1 -21.78 -2.73 10.21
N LYS A 2 -20.81 -2.80 11.13
CA LYS A 2 -19.62 -1.94 11.06
C LYS A 2 -18.86 -2.28 9.76
N LYS A 3 -18.36 -1.25 9.07
CA LYS A 3 -17.57 -1.42 7.84
C LYS A 3 -16.19 -1.94 8.22
N ASP A 4 -15.81 -3.12 7.71
CA ASP A 4 -14.48 -3.71 7.93
C ASP A 4 -13.45 -3.08 6.99
N PHE A 5 -12.55 -2.25 7.52
CA PHE A 5 -11.47 -1.60 6.76
C PHE A 5 -10.19 -2.41 6.64
N VAL A 6 -10.03 -3.45 7.47
CA VAL A 6 -8.83 -4.29 7.50
C VAL A 6 -9.19 -5.77 7.61
N ASN A 7 -8.27 -6.63 7.18
CA ASN A 7 -8.41 -8.08 7.25
C ASN A 7 -7.15 -8.71 7.89
N PRO A 8 -7.16 -8.99 9.20
CA PRO A 8 -6.03 -9.58 9.94
C PRO A 8 -5.64 -10.99 9.48
N ARG A 9 -6.51 -11.71 8.76
CA ARG A 9 -6.24 -13.08 8.27
C ARG A 9 -5.00 -13.15 7.39
N TYR A 10 -4.75 -12.10 6.60
CA TYR A 10 -3.64 -12.03 5.64
C TYR A 10 -2.42 -11.28 6.20
N ALA A 11 -2.36 -11.09 7.52
CA ALA A 11 -1.21 -10.50 8.19
C ALA A 11 0.05 -11.37 7.97
N LYS A 12 1.15 -10.71 7.62
CA LYS A 12 2.43 -11.36 7.29
C LYS A 12 3.28 -11.72 8.51
N SER A 13 2.94 -11.19 9.68
CA SER A 13 3.58 -11.45 10.96
C SER A 13 2.59 -11.25 12.09
N ASP A 14 2.90 -11.79 13.27
CA ASP A 14 2.05 -11.63 14.46
C ASP A 14 2.00 -10.17 14.95
N ASP A 15 3.13 -9.45 14.88
CA ASP A 15 3.17 -8.02 15.21
C ASP A 15 2.26 -7.20 14.28
N TYR A 16 2.30 -7.48 12.98
CA TYR A 16 1.41 -6.80 12.03
C TYR A 16 -0.05 -7.20 12.25
N ARG A 17 -0.32 -8.46 12.60
CA ARG A 17 -1.67 -8.92 12.96
C ARG A 17 -2.21 -8.15 14.16
N ALA A 18 -1.41 -7.95 15.20
CA ALA A 18 -1.80 -7.19 16.38
C ALA A 18 -2.22 -5.76 16.03
N VAL A 19 -1.46 -5.07 15.18
CA VAL A 19 -1.82 -3.73 14.67
C VAL A 19 -3.15 -3.76 13.90
N LEU A 20 -3.36 -4.75 13.03
CA LEU A 20 -4.61 -4.87 12.27
C LEU A 20 -5.82 -5.16 13.17
N GLU A 21 -5.66 -5.95 14.24
CA GLU A 21 -6.72 -6.21 15.21
C GLU A 21 -7.07 -4.95 16.02
N GLU A 22 -6.09 -4.11 16.36
CA GLU A 22 -6.34 -2.80 16.97
C GLU A 22 -7.16 -1.89 16.04
N ILE A 23 -6.72 -1.75 14.79
CA ILE A 23 -7.43 -0.96 13.77
C ILE A 23 -8.87 -1.47 13.57
N LYS A 24 -9.04 -2.80 13.55
CA LYS A 24 -10.37 -3.43 13.42
C LYS A 24 -11.28 -3.10 14.60
N LYS A 25 -10.76 -3.06 15.83
CA LYS A 25 -11.53 -2.67 17.03
C LYS A 25 -12.02 -1.23 16.94
N GLU A 26 -11.17 -0.32 16.46
CA GLU A 26 -11.54 1.09 16.27
C GLU A 26 -12.50 1.29 15.11
N GLY A 27 -12.48 0.41 14.10
CA GLY A 27 -13.37 0.49 12.95
C GLY A 27 -13.07 1.69 12.07
N LYS A 28 -11.79 2.10 11.97
CA LYS A 28 -11.32 3.22 11.17
C LYS A 28 -10.34 2.74 10.09
N CYS A 29 -10.28 3.44 8.98
CA CYS A 29 -9.34 3.13 7.91
C CYS A 29 -7.94 3.66 8.26
N PRO A 30 -6.89 2.83 8.27
CA PRO A 30 -5.55 3.26 8.68
C PRO A 30 -4.82 4.10 7.62
N PHE A 31 -5.31 4.12 6.38
CA PHE A 31 -4.73 4.89 5.28
C PHE A 31 -5.47 6.19 4.98
N CYS A 32 -6.60 6.45 5.66
CA CYS A 32 -7.20 7.78 5.61
C CYS A 32 -6.33 8.78 6.39
N PRO A 33 -6.14 10.02 5.89
CA PRO A 33 -5.25 11.01 6.49
C PRO A 33 -5.50 11.26 7.99
N GLU A 34 -6.76 11.30 8.41
CA GLU A 34 -7.16 11.54 9.80
C GLU A 34 -6.79 10.41 10.77
N ASN A 35 -6.40 9.25 10.23
CA ASN A 35 -6.11 8.03 10.99
C ASN A 35 -4.72 7.44 10.66
N PHE A 36 -3.86 8.19 9.96
CA PHE A 36 -2.59 7.69 9.42
C PHE A 36 -1.54 7.34 10.49
N ARG A 37 -1.86 7.52 11.78
CA ARG A 37 -0.99 7.26 12.94
C ARG A 37 -0.46 5.82 13.05
N TRP A 38 -1.16 4.83 12.46
CA TRP A 38 -0.73 3.43 12.49
C TRP A 38 0.33 3.10 11.44
N HIS A 39 0.56 4.00 10.47
CA HIS A 39 1.61 3.81 9.48
C HIS A 39 2.94 4.33 10.03
N PRO A 40 3.98 3.49 10.17
CA PRO A 40 5.19 3.84 10.93
C PRO A 40 6.21 4.65 10.14
N LYS A 41 5.98 4.90 8.84
CA LYS A 41 6.96 5.53 7.94
C LYS A 41 6.48 6.92 7.51
N PRO A 42 7.40 7.90 7.40
CA PRO A 42 7.03 9.23 6.94
C PRO A 42 6.69 9.23 5.44
N THR A 43 6.01 10.28 5.01
CA THR A 43 5.86 10.59 3.58
C THR A 43 7.21 11.02 3.00
N ILE A 44 7.56 10.49 1.83
CA ILE A 44 8.77 10.80 1.07
C ILE A 44 8.45 11.85 -0.01
N PHE A 45 7.40 11.61 -0.78
CA PHE A 45 6.94 12.48 -1.86
C PHE A 45 5.43 12.64 -1.84
N GLU A 46 4.93 13.77 -2.34
CA GLU A 46 3.52 14.00 -2.59
C GLU A 46 3.31 14.51 -4.01
N CYS A 47 2.25 14.04 -4.66
CA CYS A 47 1.76 14.59 -5.90
C CYS A 47 0.23 14.67 -5.83
N GLY A 48 -0.29 15.89 -5.78
CA GLY A 48 -1.73 16.14 -5.67
C GLY A 48 -2.38 15.41 -4.48
N LYS A 49 -3.28 14.47 -4.78
CA LYS A 49 -4.01 13.69 -3.76
C LYS A 49 -3.34 12.36 -3.41
N TRP A 50 -2.16 12.09 -3.94
CA TRP A 50 -1.39 10.87 -3.66
C TRP A 50 -0.07 11.21 -2.98
N PHE A 51 0.43 10.26 -2.20
CA PHE A 51 1.73 10.37 -1.55
C PHE A 51 2.44 9.02 -1.53
N LEU A 52 3.76 9.07 -1.43
CA LEU A 52 4.64 7.91 -1.43
C LEU A 52 5.34 7.78 -0.07
N THR A 53 5.42 6.56 0.43
CA THR A 53 6.07 6.21 1.70
C THR A 53 6.72 4.82 1.60
N GLU A 54 7.64 4.49 2.51
CA GLU A 54 8.08 3.11 2.67
C GLU A 54 6.97 2.26 3.28
N VAL A 55 6.92 0.98 2.93
CA VAL A 55 6.07 0.02 3.63
C VAL A 55 6.56 -0.19 5.07
N GLY A 56 5.64 -0.38 6.03
CA GLY A 56 6.01 -0.76 7.39
C GLY A 56 6.59 -2.18 7.49
N TRP A 57 6.06 -3.11 6.68
CA TRP A 57 6.47 -4.52 6.64
C TRP A 57 6.82 -4.94 5.21
N LYS A 58 8.11 -4.91 4.92
CA LYS A 58 8.70 -5.19 3.61
C LYS A 58 8.59 -6.68 3.26
N TYR A 59 8.51 -6.98 1.96
CA TYR A 59 8.54 -8.37 1.51
C TYR A 59 10.00 -8.87 1.52
N GLU A 60 10.17 -10.16 1.78
CA GLU A 60 11.46 -10.82 1.63
C GLU A 60 12.03 -10.58 0.22
N ASN A 61 13.35 -10.44 0.13
CA ASN A 61 14.11 -10.17 -1.10
C ASN A 61 13.81 -8.83 -1.80
N ALA A 62 12.96 -7.97 -1.25
CA ALA A 62 12.81 -6.63 -1.82
C ALA A 62 14.07 -5.81 -1.47
N ALA A 63 14.58 -5.01 -2.39
CA ALA A 63 15.52 -3.92 -2.12
C ALA A 63 14.76 -2.66 -1.70
N HIS A 64 13.69 -2.33 -2.43
CA HIS A 64 12.73 -1.27 -2.07
C HIS A 64 11.30 -1.82 -2.12
N HIS A 65 10.47 -1.39 -1.19
CA HIS A 65 9.04 -1.65 -1.20
C HIS A 65 8.33 -0.40 -0.71
N LEU A 66 7.75 0.32 -1.65
CA LEU A 66 7.12 1.61 -1.44
C LEU A 66 5.62 1.46 -1.61
N LEU A 67 4.87 2.25 -0.86
CA LEU A 67 3.42 2.38 -0.99
C LEU A 67 3.11 3.77 -1.56
N LEU A 68 2.23 3.81 -2.55
CA LEU A 68 1.60 5.02 -3.03
C LEU A 68 0.14 4.98 -2.58
N ILE A 69 -0.25 5.93 -1.74
CA ILE A 69 -1.53 5.91 -1.03
C ILE A 69 -2.31 7.18 -1.39
N GLY A 70 -3.59 7.02 -1.71
CA GLY A 70 -4.49 8.14 -1.99
C GLY A 70 -4.99 8.78 -0.70
N LYS A 71 -5.17 10.10 -0.68
CA LYS A 71 -5.77 10.82 0.45
C LYS A 71 -7.30 10.63 0.53
N THR A 72 -7.92 10.16 -0.55
CA THR A 72 -9.36 9.83 -0.62
C THR A 72 -9.57 8.33 -0.52
N HIS A 73 -10.43 7.90 0.40
CA HIS A 73 -10.78 6.50 0.56
C HIS A 73 -11.49 5.94 -0.69
N LYS A 74 -10.85 4.97 -1.33
CA LYS A 74 -11.37 4.19 -2.46
C LYS A 74 -11.03 2.72 -2.24
N GLU A 75 -11.84 1.79 -2.71
CA GLU A 75 -11.62 0.34 -2.50
C GLU A 75 -11.47 -0.44 -3.81
N ASN A 76 -12.00 0.11 -4.91
CA ASN A 76 -12.12 -0.56 -6.19
C ASN A 76 -11.41 0.22 -7.29
N PHE A 77 -10.78 -0.49 -8.22
CA PHE A 77 -9.98 0.13 -9.29
C PHE A 77 -10.78 1.14 -10.14
N TRP A 78 -12.06 0.87 -10.40
CA TRP A 78 -12.93 1.76 -11.18
C TRP A 78 -13.31 3.08 -10.47
N GLU A 79 -12.92 3.26 -9.20
CA GLU A 79 -13.05 4.52 -8.48
C GLU A 79 -11.85 5.47 -8.75
N LEU A 80 -10.81 4.98 -9.43
CA LEU A 80 -9.68 5.80 -9.86
C LEU A 80 -10.06 6.65 -11.06
N SER A 81 -9.81 7.95 -10.94
CA SER A 81 -9.88 8.90 -12.04
C SER A 81 -8.59 8.86 -12.87
N PRO A 82 -8.62 9.38 -14.11
CA PRO A 82 -7.39 9.56 -14.89
C PRO A 82 -6.31 10.35 -14.16
N ASN A 83 -6.71 11.32 -13.32
CA ASN A 83 -5.77 12.13 -12.55
C ASN A 83 -5.10 11.33 -11.42
N ASP A 84 -5.80 10.37 -10.80
CA ASP A 84 -5.17 9.48 -9.80
C ASP A 84 -4.04 8.66 -10.44
N LEU A 85 -4.28 8.10 -11.62
CA LEU A 85 -3.27 7.31 -12.34
C LEU A 85 -2.08 8.18 -12.80
N LYS A 86 -2.34 9.42 -13.21
CA LYS A 86 -1.29 10.40 -13.52
C LYS A 86 -0.42 10.68 -12.29
N GLU A 87 -1.03 11.02 -11.15
CA GLU A 87 -0.31 11.35 -9.91
C GLU A 87 0.49 10.15 -9.39
N VAL A 88 -0.05 8.92 -9.49
CA VAL A 88 0.66 7.67 -9.19
C VAL A 88 1.87 7.48 -10.12
N GLY A 89 1.70 7.73 -11.43
CA GLY A 89 2.79 7.65 -12.41
C GLY A 89 3.93 8.63 -12.10
N GLU A 90 3.61 9.88 -11.78
CA GLU A 90 4.60 10.90 -11.39
C GLU A 90 5.37 10.51 -10.11
N LEU A 91 4.67 9.96 -9.11
CA LEU A 91 5.32 9.45 -7.90
C LEU A 91 6.23 8.25 -8.18
N VAL A 92 5.85 7.35 -9.08
CA VAL A 92 6.70 6.23 -9.52
C VAL A 92 7.94 6.75 -10.24
N GLU A 93 7.80 7.73 -11.13
CA GLU A 93 8.93 8.37 -11.81
C GLU A 93 9.91 9.01 -10.81
N LEU A 94 9.39 9.80 -9.86
CA LEU A 94 10.18 10.40 -8.78
C LEU A 94 10.93 9.34 -7.97
N ALA A 95 10.28 8.24 -7.62
CA ALA A 95 10.91 7.13 -6.92
C ALA A 95 12.01 6.46 -7.76
N CYS A 96 11.77 6.24 -9.05
CA CYS A 96 12.78 5.65 -9.94
C CYS A 96 14.04 6.50 -10.04
N VAL A 97 13.90 7.82 -10.14
CA VAL A 97 15.03 8.75 -10.15
C VAL A 97 15.73 8.77 -8.79
N GLN A 98 14.98 8.98 -7.70
CA GLN A 98 15.53 9.11 -6.34
C GLN A 98 16.30 7.87 -5.89
N PHE A 99 15.72 6.68 -6.11
CA PHE A 99 16.28 5.41 -5.66
C PHE A 99 17.11 4.70 -6.73
N LYS A 100 17.32 5.34 -7.90
CA LYS A 100 18.06 4.77 -9.04
C LYS A 100 17.55 3.38 -9.43
N ILE A 101 16.24 3.21 -9.47
CA ILE A 101 15.58 1.92 -9.71
C ILE A 101 15.83 1.50 -11.15
N GLN A 102 16.48 0.35 -11.35
CA GLN A 102 16.77 -0.21 -12.67
C GLN A 102 15.68 -1.18 -13.16
N GLY A 103 14.86 -1.71 -12.26
CA GLY A 103 13.78 -2.63 -12.58
C GLY A 103 12.93 -2.93 -11.35
N GLY A 104 11.63 -3.13 -11.55
CA GLY A 104 10.67 -3.38 -10.49
C GLY A 104 9.27 -3.62 -11.04
N ALA A 105 8.29 -3.73 -10.15
CA ALA A 105 6.89 -3.92 -10.50
C ALA A 105 6.02 -2.92 -9.75
N VAL A 106 5.01 -2.38 -10.45
CA VAL A 106 3.89 -1.65 -9.86
C VAL A 106 2.69 -2.59 -9.81
N ALA A 107 2.12 -2.79 -8.63
CA ALA A 107 0.99 -3.68 -8.42
C ALA A 107 -0.03 -3.04 -7.49
N LEU A 108 -1.30 -3.39 -7.64
CA LEU A 108 -2.35 -3.03 -6.69
C LEU A 108 -3.27 -4.21 -6.45
N ARG A 109 -4.00 -4.17 -5.33
CA ARG A 109 -5.09 -5.10 -5.05
C ARG A 109 -6.32 -4.28 -4.71
N PHE A 110 -7.49 -4.72 -5.15
CA PHE A 110 -8.73 -3.96 -5.02
C PHE A 110 -9.94 -4.89 -4.82
N GLY A 111 -11.02 -4.36 -4.24
CA GLY A 111 -12.23 -5.12 -3.96
C GLY A 111 -12.16 -5.93 -2.65
N ASP A 112 -12.94 -7.02 -2.57
CA ASP A 112 -13.06 -7.79 -1.33
C ASP A 112 -11.78 -8.58 -1.03
N THR A 113 -11.20 -8.26 0.13
CA THR A 113 -10.01 -8.92 0.71
C THR A 113 -10.09 -10.44 0.76
N LYS A 114 -11.30 -11.04 0.81
CA LYS A 114 -11.48 -12.49 0.79
C LYS A 114 -10.97 -13.16 -0.50
N TYR A 115 -10.86 -12.41 -1.58
CA TYR A 115 -10.38 -12.88 -2.89
C TYR A 115 -8.99 -12.38 -3.26
N THR A 116 -8.51 -11.32 -2.61
CA THR A 116 -7.27 -10.65 -3.03
C THR A 116 -6.09 -10.89 -2.10
N GLY A 117 -6.35 -11.34 -0.88
CA GLY A 117 -5.32 -11.46 0.15
C GLY A 117 -4.82 -10.10 0.68
N ALA A 118 -5.55 -9.00 0.40
CA ALA A 118 -5.24 -7.68 0.93
C ALA A 118 -5.60 -7.56 2.42
N THR A 119 -4.79 -6.82 3.17
CA THR A 119 -5.00 -6.57 4.61
C THR A 119 -5.68 -5.25 4.90
N VAL A 120 -5.66 -4.29 3.97
CA VAL A 120 -6.27 -2.95 4.13
C VAL A 120 -7.17 -2.66 2.93
N LYS A 121 -8.43 -2.28 3.18
CA LYS A 121 -9.43 -1.89 2.18
C LYS A 121 -9.39 -0.40 1.93
N HIS A 122 -8.25 0.04 1.43
CA HIS A 122 -8.03 1.39 0.92
C HIS A 122 -7.04 1.24 -0.22
N LEU A 123 -7.33 1.77 -1.39
CA LEU A 123 -6.49 1.60 -2.56
C LEU A 123 -5.09 2.18 -2.34
N HIS A 124 -4.10 1.32 -2.55
CA HIS A 124 -2.71 1.70 -2.55
C HIS A 124 -1.98 0.90 -3.62
N PHE A 125 -1.06 1.56 -4.31
CA PHE A 125 -0.15 0.90 -5.22
C PHE A 125 1.11 0.51 -4.46
N HIS A 126 1.65 -0.64 -4.81
CA HIS A 126 2.95 -1.09 -4.39
C HIS A 126 3.94 -0.85 -5.52
N LEU A 127 5.05 -0.18 -5.23
CA LEU A 127 6.24 -0.20 -6.08
C LEU A 127 7.27 -1.11 -5.41
N ILE A 128 7.55 -2.25 -6.03
CA ILE A 128 8.39 -3.32 -5.48
C ILE A 128 9.62 -3.48 -6.38
N VAL A 129 10.79 -3.35 -5.76
CA VAL A 129 12.09 -3.52 -6.41
C VAL A 129 12.77 -4.71 -5.76
N PRO A 130 13.09 -5.79 -6.49
CA PRO A 130 13.81 -6.92 -5.93
C PRO A 130 15.29 -6.58 -5.70
N GLU A 131 15.91 -7.27 -4.76
CA GLU A 131 17.38 -7.41 -4.74
C GLU A 131 17.85 -8.05 -6.04
N LYS A 132 19.06 -7.70 -6.49
CA LYS A 132 19.59 -8.15 -7.78
C LYS A 132 19.64 -9.68 -7.84
N GLY A 133 18.95 -10.27 -8.83
CA GLY A 133 18.90 -11.71 -9.04
C GLY A 133 17.97 -12.46 -8.08
N LYS A 134 17.15 -11.75 -7.28
CA LYS A 134 16.17 -12.36 -6.38
C LYS A 134 14.74 -12.14 -6.88
N VAL A 135 13.82 -12.97 -6.40
CA VAL A 135 12.39 -12.88 -6.67
C VAL A 135 11.66 -12.44 -5.42
N VAL A 136 10.73 -11.50 -5.58
CA VAL A 136 9.79 -11.07 -4.53
C VAL A 136 8.42 -11.65 -4.81
N ASN A 137 7.85 -12.36 -3.84
CA ASN A 137 6.51 -12.94 -3.97
C ASN A 137 5.46 -11.95 -3.44
N PHE A 138 4.73 -11.32 -4.36
CA PHE A 138 3.58 -10.47 -4.02
C PHE A 138 2.28 -11.31 -4.05
N PRO A 139 1.65 -11.62 -2.91
CA PRO A 139 0.48 -12.49 -2.88
C PRO A 139 -0.77 -11.80 -3.44
N ILE A 140 -1.44 -12.49 -4.37
CA ILE A 140 -2.77 -12.15 -4.89
C ILE A 140 -3.62 -13.44 -4.84
N GLY A 141 -4.68 -13.43 -4.03
CA GLY A 141 -5.53 -14.61 -3.77
C GLY A 141 -5.90 -14.77 -2.30
#